data_AF-A0A7C1B4V8-F1
#
_entry.id   AF-A0A7C1B4V8-F1
#
_cell.length_a   1.000
_cell.length_b   1.000
_cell.length_c   1.000
_cell.angle_alpha   90.00
_cell.angle_beta   90.00
_cell.angle_gamma   90.00
#
_symmetry.space_group_name_H-M   'P 1'
#
loop_
_entity.id
_entity.type
_entity.pdbx_description
1 polymer ?
#
loop_
_entity_poly.entity_id
_entity_poly.type
_entity_poly.pdbx_seq_one_letter_code
_entity_poly.pdbx_strand_id
1 'polypeptide(L)'
;MECEFVSKRGISAKIVAKPSTVCPDIDTYLVFEAEPFGKVDTRVTGVGKSKDTPEPGIHFKAVVGGLRSVFMTLDEETAERLRAFFREVGEKAMERKEHWIEINLGPCFHSDYSCHFWRGDDRTPIEQIIEEAINNLKTCGCWKEEAIEKETPKIVREFFEERERRMREKAEKERELQEKREKALKEAKASGKEVAIACVGGYDGDEEYPGRELGWVAIWEVATPDGRIITKESPSY
;
A
#
# COMPACT_ATOMS: atom_id res chain seq x y z
N MET A 1 -11.13 -10.85 -10.89
CA MET A 1 -11.37 -12.23 -10.43
C MET A 1 -12.82 -12.36 -10.03
N GLU A 2 -13.38 -13.56 -10.06
CA GLU A 2 -14.77 -13.78 -9.63
C GLU A 2 -14.95 -15.11 -8.91
N CYS A 3 -15.94 -15.17 -8.01
CA CYS A 3 -16.32 -16.37 -7.30
C CYS A 3 -17.85 -16.45 -7.22
N GLU A 4 -18.41 -17.51 -7.81
CA GLU A 4 -19.84 -17.80 -7.76
C GLU A 4 -20.17 -18.72 -6.58
N PHE A 5 -21.35 -18.50 -6.00
CA PHE A 5 -21.84 -19.30 -4.89
C PHE A 5 -23.36 -19.26 -4.78
N VAL A 6 -23.91 -20.19 -4.02
CA VAL A 6 -25.32 -20.22 -3.66
C VAL A 6 -25.41 -20.06 -2.15
N SER A 7 -26.20 -19.10 -1.69
CA SER A 7 -26.43 -18.92 -0.26
C SER A 7 -27.23 -20.09 0.33
N LYS A 8 -27.25 -20.20 1.66
CA LYS A 8 -28.05 -21.23 2.35
C LYS A 8 -29.57 -21.15 2.03
N ARG A 9 -30.03 -19.99 1.56
CA ARG A 9 -31.42 -19.76 1.13
C ARG A 9 -31.66 -20.02 -0.37
N GLY A 10 -30.67 -20.57 -1.09
CA GLY A 10 -30.79 -20.88 -2.51
C GLY A 10 -30.59 -19.67 -3.44
N ILE A 11 -30.11 -18.54 -2.94
CA ILE A 11 -29.83 -17.36 -3.77
C ILE A 11 -28.47 -17.54 -4.46
N SER A 12 -28.46 -17.60 -5.78
CA SER A 12 -27.24 -17.58 -6.59
C SER A 12 -26.66 -16.17 -6.63
N ALA A 13 -25.36 -16.05 -6.31
CA ALA A 13 -24.66 -14.78 -6.24
C ALA A 13 -23.21 -14.93 -6.74
N LYS A 14 -22.60 -13.79 -7.08
CA LYS A 14 -21.22 -13.71 -7.51
C LYS A 14 -20.49 -12.59 -6.78
N ILE A 15 -19.27 -12.86 -6.30
CA ILE A 15 -18.34 -11.80 -5.88
C ILE A 15 -17.38 -11.50 -7.02
N VAL A 16 -17.25 -10.23 -7.39
CA VAL A 16 -16.33 -9.76 -8.43
C VAL A 16 -15.29 -8.85 -7.82
N ALA A 17 -14.02 -9.22 -7.95
CA ALA A 17 -12.87 -8.40 -7.57
C ALA A 17 -12.35 -7.63 -8.78
N LYS A 18 -12.33 -6.29 -8.69
CA LYS A 18 -11.91 -5.35 -9.73
C LYS A 18 -10.79 -4.45 -9.20
N PRO A 19 -9.62 -4.41 -9.85
CA PRO A 19 -8.58 -3.43 -9.51
C PRO A 19 -9.10 -2.00 -9.72
N SER A 20 -8.79 -1.11 -8.79
CA SER A 20 -9.03 0.32 -8.97
C SER A 20 -8.08 0.90 -10.03
N THR A 21 -8.58 1.84 -10.82
CA THR A 21 -7.78 2.59 -11.81
C THR A 21 -7.05 3.79 -11.19
N VAL A 22 -7.42 4.17 -9.96
CA VAL A 22 -6.90 5.39 -9.29
C VAL A 22 -6.11 5.09 -8.03
N CYS A 23 -6.17 3.87 -7.50
CA CYS A 23 -5.41 3.42 -6.33
C CYS A 23 -5.00 1.96 -6.48
N PRO A 24 -4.03 1.48 -5.66
CA PRO A 24 -3.56 0.10 -5.74
C PRO A 24 -4.52 -0.93 -5.12
N ASP A 25 -5.69 -0.50 -4.63
CA ASP A 25 -6.65 -1.41 -4.01
C ASP A 25 -7.43 -2.23 -5.06
N ILE A 26 -7.92 -3.39 -4.62
CA ILE A 26 -8.85 -4.23 -5.37
C ILE A 26 -10.19 -4.20 -4.65
N ASP A 27 -11.19 -3.64 -5.31
CA ASP A 27 -12.54 -3.59 -4.77
C ASP A 27 -13.29 -4.87 -5.07
N THR A 28 -14.03 -5.37 -4.09
CA THR A 28 -14.87 -6.55 -4.25
C THR A 28 -16.34 -6.20 -4.15
N TYR A 29 -17.11 -6.64 -5.15
CA TYR A 29 -18.52 -6.36 -5.32
C TYR A 29 -19.33 -7.64 -5.27
N LEU A 30 -20.38 -7.67 -4.45
CA LEU A 30 -21.38 -8.73 -4.45
C LEU A 30 -22.47 -8.38 -5.46
N VAL A 31 -22.73 -9.30 -6.38
CA VAL A 31 -23.69 -9.16 -7.47
C VAL A 31 -24.67 -10.33 -7.43
N PHE A 32 -25.97 -10.03 -7.31
CA PHE A 32 -27.05 -11.01 -7.41
C PHE A 32 -28.37 -10.34 -7.76
N GLU A 33 -29.38 -11.14 -8.12
CA GLU A 33 -30.75 -10.68 -8.31
C GLU A 33 -31.70 -11.63 -7.57
N ALA A 34 -32.48 -11.08 -6.63
CA ALA A 34 -33.44 -11.88 -5.85
C ALA A 34 -34.55 -10.99 -5.28
N GLU A 35 -35.78 -11.49 -5.23
CA GLU A 35 -36.88 -10.84 -4.51
C GLU A 35 -36.65 -10.92 -2.98
N PRO A 36 -36.94 -9.86 -2.19
CA PRO A 36 -37.48 -8.54 -2.59
C PRO A 36 -36.39 -7.49 -2.89
N PHE A 37 -35.13 -7.90 -3.06
CA PHE A 37 -33.99 -7.01 -3.22
C PHE A 37 -33.84 -6.45 -4.65
N GLY A 38 -34.43 -7.12 -5.65
CA GLY A 38 -34.13 -6.86 -7.05
C GLY A 38 -32.66 -7.13 -7.35
N LYS A 39 -32.10 -6.37 -8.29
CA LYS A 39 -30.67 -6.44 -8.64
C LYS A 39 -29.82 -5.71 -7.59
N VAL A 40 -28.88 -6.42 -7.00
CA VAL A 40 -27.91 -5.91 -6.04
C VAL A 40 -26.53 -5.89 -6.68
N ASP A 41 -25.85 -4.75 -6.56
CA ASP A 41 -24.44 -4.55 -6.90
C ASP A 41 -23.84 -3.64 -5.81
N THR A 42 -23.06 -4.21 -4.89
CA THR A 42 -22.65 -3.50 -3.67
C THR A 42 -21.29 -3.98 -3.19
N ARG A 43 -20.53 -3.07 -2.58
CA ARG A 43 -19.19 -3.38 -2.07
C ARG A 43 -19.29 -4.29 -0.85
N VAL A 44 -18.41 -5.30 -0.82
CA VAL A 44 -18.23 -6.21 0.31
C VAL A 44 -16.77 -6.21 0.72
N THR A 45 -16.49 -6.59 1.96
CA THR A 45 -15.13 -6.59 2.53
C THR A 45 -14.70 -7.94 3.07
N GLY A 46 -15.60 -8.93 3.15
CA GLY A 46 -15.25 -10.26 3.60
C GLY A 46 -16.45 -11.13 4.00
N VAL A 47 -16.10 -12.32 4.47
CA VAL A 47 -17.02 -13.26 5.12
C VAL A 47 -16.78 -13.19 6.63
N GLY A 48 -17.85 -13.06 7.40
CA GLY A 48 -17.79 -12.98 8.85
C GLY A 48 -18.98 -13.66 9.51
N LYS A 49 -19.05 -13.55 10.84
CA LYS A 49 -20.23 -13.93 11.62
C LYS A 49 -20.98 -12.67 12.00
N SER A 50 -22.30 -12.73 11.97
CA SER A 50 -23.13 -11.68 12.57
C SER A 50 -23.15 -11.84 14.08
N LYS A 51 -23.44 -10.77 14.83
CA LYS A 51 -23.72 -10.86 16.27
C LYS A 51 -24.99 -11.68 16.54
N ASP A 52 -25.90 -11.72 15.57
CA ASP A 52 -27.23 -12.31 15.71
C ASP A 52 -27.31 -13.77 15.25
N THR A 53 -26.27 -14.30 14.59
CA THR A 53 -26.23 -15.70 14.15
C THR A 53 -24.82 -16.28 14.24
N PRO A 54 -24.67 -17.53 14.73
CA PRO A 54 -23.37 -18.20 14.77
C PRO A 54 -22.87 -18.62 13.37
N GLU A 55 -23.74 -18.57 12.37
CA GLU A 55 -23.45 -18.99 10.99
C GLU A 55 -22.55 -17.98 10.26
N PRO A 56 -21.65 -18.45 9.37
CA PRO A 56 -20.90 -17.56 8.52
C PRO A 56 -21.79 -16.92 7.46
N GLY A 57 -21.41 -15.73 7.02
CA GLY A 57 -22.14 -15.00 5.99
C GLY A 57 -21.45 -13.73 5.55
N ILE A 58 -22.11 -13.03 4.64
CA ILE A 58 -21.63 -11.77 4.06
C ILE A 58 -22.52 -10.64 4.56
N HIS A 59 -21.89 -9.59 5.08
CA HIS A 59 -22.54 -8.31 5.35
C HIS A 59 -22.46 -7.41 4.12
N PHE A 60 -23.60 -6.86 3.71
CA PHE A 60 -23.66 -5.92 2.60
C PHE A 60 -24.79 -4.91 2.78
N LYS A 61 -24.74 -3.82 2.01
CA LYS A 61 -25.83 -2.84 1.96
C LYS A 61 -26.68 -3.08 0.72
N ALA A 62 -28.00 -3.15 0.90
CA ALA A 62 -28.96 -3.26 -0.19
C ALA A 62 -30.12 -2.27 0.02
N VAL A 63 -30.78 -1.88 -1.08
CA VAL A 63 -31.93 -0.98 -1.05
C VAL A 63 -33.21 -1.81 -1.11
N VAL A 64 -33.93 -1.90 0.01
CA VAL A 64 -35.23 -2.58 0.11
C VAL A 64 -36.20 -1.66 0.83
N GLY A 65 -36.95 -0.85 0.06
CA GLY A 65 -37.77 0.23 0.61
C GLY A 65 -36.97 1.26 1.43
N GLY A 66 -35.65 1.36 1.18
CA GLY A 66 -34.67 2.13 1.95
C GLY A 66 -33.33 1.39 2.07
N LEU A 67 -32.25 2.11 2.40
CA LEU A 67 -30.92 1.51 2.56
C LEU A 67 -30.86 0.68 3.84
N ARG A 68 -30.60 -0.63 3.72
CA ARG A 68 -30.50 -1.56 4.85
C ARG A 68 -29.20 -2.34 4.83
N SER A 69 -28.67 -2.62 6.02
CA SER A 69 -27.63 -3.62 6.20
C SER A 69 -28.27 -5.00 6.17
N VAL A 70 -27.77 -5.89 5.32
CA VAL A 70 -28.28 -7.23 5.10
C VAL A 70 -27.17 -8.23 5.39
N PHE A 71 -27.54 -9.37 5.98
CA PHE A 71 -26.66 -10.50 6.20
C PHE A 71 -27.15 -11.71 5.41
N MET A 72 -26.30 -12.24 4.53
CA MET A 72 -26.57 -13.46 3.76
C MET A 72 -25.80 -14.63 4.35
N THR A 73 -26.52 -15.58 4.93
CA THR A 73 -25.98 -16.80 5.54
C THR A 73 -25.47 -17.78 4.49
N LEU A 74 -24.35 -18.44 4.79
CA LEU A 74 -23.68 -19.41 3.95
C LEU A 74 -23.54 -20.74 4.71
N ASP A 75 -23.44 -21.84 3.97
CA ASP A 75 -22.86 -23.06 4.54
C ASP A 75 -21.34 -22.88 4.75
N GLU A 76 -20.73 -23.75 5.55
CA GLU A 76 -19.32 -23.60 5.93
C GLU A 76 -18.38 -23.83 4.73
N GLU A 77 -18.71 -24.74 3.81
CA GLU A 77 -17.89 -25.02 2.61
C GLU A 77 -17.83 -23.78 1.71
N THR A 78 -18.99 -23.17 1.43
CA THR A 78 -19.10 -21.92 0.69
C THR A 78 -18.38 -20.79 1.40
N ALA A 79 -18.51 -20.70 2.74
CA ALA A 79 -17.83 -19.68 3.53
C ALA A 79 -16.30 -19.83 3.46
N GLU A 80 -15.77 -21.04 3.56
CA GLU A 80 -14.34 -21.32 3.44
C GLU A 80 -13.81 -20.99 2.05
N ARG A 81 -14.52 -21.38 0.99
CA ARG A 81 -14.18 -21.02 -0.39
C ARG A 81 -14.11 -19.50 -0.58
N LEU A 82 -15.07 -18.77 -0.03
CA LEU A 82 -15.09 -17.31 -0.10
C LEU A 82 -14.00 -16.66 0.76
N ARG A 83 -13.68 -17.19 1.95
CA ARG A 83 -12.54 -16.72 2.75
C ARG A 83 -11.22 -16.92 1.99
N ALA A 84 -11.06 -18.05 1.29
CA ALA A 84 -9.89 -18.30 0.43
C ALA A 84 -9.83 -17.28 -0.72
N PHE A 85 -10.96 -17.00 -1.39
CA PHE A 85 -11.06 -15.96 -2.40
C PHE A 85 -10.63 -14.58 -1.87
N PHE A 86 -11.13 -14.16 -0.70
CA PHE A 86 -10.74 -12.87 -0.11
C PHE A 86 -9.26 -12.81 0.28
N ARG A 87 -8.67 -13.94 0.70
CA ARG A 87 -7.23 -14.04 0.98
C ARG A 87 -6.41 -13.85 -0.29
N GLU A 88 -6.78 -14.53 -1.37
CA GLU A 88 -6.12 -14.38 -2.69
C GLU A 88 -6.25 -12.95 -3.21
N VAL A 89 -7.43 -12.32 -3.05
CA VAL A 89 -7.61 -10.90 -3.40
C VAL A 89 -6.71 -10.00 -2.54
N GLY A 90 -6.58 -10.30 -1.25
CA GLY A 90 -5.70 -9.58 -0.33
C GLY A 90 -4.23 -9.69 -0.73
N GLU A 91 -3.76 -10.89 -1.07
CA GLU A 91 -2.40 -11.15 -1.56
C GLU A 91 -2.11 -10.36 -2.84
N LYS A 92 -3.03 -10.39 -3.82
CA LYS A 92 -2.90 -9.60 -5.06
C LYS A 92 -2.95 -8.09 -4.81
N ALA A 93 -3.74 -7.64 -3.85
CA ALA A 93 -3.77 -6.22 -3.48
C ALA A 93 -2.45 -5.78 -2.84
N MET A 94 -1.81 -6.63 -2.03
CA MET A 94 -0.48 -6.36 -1.48
C MET A 94 0.59 -6.34 -2.58
N GLU A 95 0.61 -7.32 -3.47
CA GLU A 95 1.51 -7.34 -4.62
C GLU A 95 1.34 -6.08 -5.49
N ARG A 96 0.08 -5.69 -5.78
CA ARG A 96 -0.21 -4.47 -6.52
C ARG A 96 0.32 -3.23 -5.81
N LYS A 97 0.22 -3.15 -4.47
CA LYS A 97 0.74 -2.02 -3.68
C LYS A 97 2.25 -1.91 -3.75
N GLU A 98 2.97 -3.03 -3.77
CA GLU A 98 4.43 -3.04 -3.87
C GLU A 98 4.94 -2.51 -5.21
N HIS A 99 4.18 -2.76 -6.29
CA HIS A 99 4.52 -2.37 -7.65
C HIS A 99 3.80 -1.11 -8.14
N TRP A 100 2.94 -0.51 -7.33
CA TRP A 100 2.15 0.65 -7.73
C TRP A 100 3.02 1.91 -7.79
N ILE A 101 2.98 2.58 -8.92
CA ILE A 101 3.61 3.88 -9.12
C ILE A 101 2.62 4.91 -9.65
N GLU A 102 2.92 6.15 -9.28
CA GLU A 102 2.23 7.33 -9.78
C GLU A 102 3.29 8.28 -10.37
N ILE A 103 3.15 8.58 -11.65
CA ILE A 103 4.02 9.51 -12.38
C ILE A 103 3.23 10.80 -12.59
N ASN A 104 3.71 11.90 -12.01
CA ASN A 104 3.16 13.22 -12.29
C ASN A 104 3.59 13.68 -13.68
N LEU A 105 2.64 13.78 -14.59
CA LEU A 105 2.85 14.18 -15.98
C LEU A 105 2.83 15.71 -16.17
N GLY A 106 2.51 16.46 -15.11
CA GLY A 106 2.47 17.92 -15.11
C GLY A 106 1.09 18.49 -14.78
N PRO A 107 0.95 19.83 -14.71
CA PRO A 107 -0.29 20.49 -14.34
C PRO A 107 -1.38 20.36 -15.42
N CYS A 108 -2.64 20.37 -14.97
CA CYS A 108 -3.79 20.49 -15.85
C CYS A 108 -4.12 21.97 -16.08
N PHE A 109 -4.03 22.47 -17.31
CA PHE A 109 -4.34 23.87 -17.60
C PHE A 109 -5.85 24.20 -17.61
N HIS A 110 -6.71 23.20 -17.43
CA HIS A 110 -8.14 23.42 -17.19
C HIS A 110 -8.48 23.58 -15.70
N SER A 111 -7.52 23.42 -14.79
CA SER A 111 -7.74 23.48 -13.35
C SER A 111 -6.49 23.90 -12.57
N ASP A 112 -6.58 24.99 -11.83
CA ASP A 112 -5.46 25.53 -11.01
C ASP A 112 -4.95 24.59 -9.91
N TYR A 113 -5.72 23.57 -9.55
CA TYR A 113 -5.43 22.65 -8.43
C TYR A 113 -5.12 21.22 -8.85
N SER A 114 -5.14 20.91 -10.16
CA SER A 114 -5.08 19.51 -10.63
C SER A 114 -3.82 19.26 -11.44
N CYS A 115 -3.27 18.05 -11.30
CA CYS A 115 -2.19 17.54 -12.14
C CYS A 115 -2.67 16.31 -12.91
N HIS A 116 -2.02 16.05 -14.05
CA HIS A 116 -2.15 14.82 -14.79
C HIS A 116 -1.21 13.78 -14.21
N PHE A 117 -1.71 12.55 -14.12
CA PHE A 117 -0.95 11.44 -13.60
C PHE A 117 -1.11 10.24 -14.49
N TRP A 118 -0.02 9.50 -14.69
CA TRP A 118 -0.10 8.10 -15.05
C TRP A 118 -0.01 7.27 -13.76
N ARG A 119 -0.85 6.25 -13.64
CA ARG A 119 -0.97 5.40 -12.45
C ARG A 119 -1.04 3.95 -12.89
N GLY A 120 -0.16 3.12 -12.34
CA GLY A 120 -0.11 1.75 -12.77
C GLY A 120 0.98 0.93 -12.10
N ASP A 121 1.30 -0.18 -12.75
CA ASP A 121 2.26 -1.17 -12.28
C ASP A 121 3.64 -0.85 -12.87
N ASP A 122 4.67 -0.79 -12.04
CA ASP A 122 6.04 -0.48 -12.45
C ASP A 122 6.73 -1.56 -13.29
N ARG A 123 6.12 -2.74 -13.43
CA ARG A 123 6.56 -3.81 -14.33
C ARG A 123 6.06 -3.59 -15.76
N THR A 124 5.21 -2.58 -15.98
CA THR A 124 4.73 -2.22 -17.31
C THR A 124 5.90 -1.67 -18.15
N PRO A 125 6.08 -2.12 -19.41
CA PRO A 125 7.14 -1.59 -20.26
C PRO A 125 7.06 -0.06 -20.38
N ILE A 126 8.21 0.62 -20.27
CA ILE A 126 8.29 2.09 -20.27
C ILE A 126 7.61 2.68 -21.51
N GLU A 127 7.77 2.04 -22.67
CA GLU A 127 7.17 2.47 -23.93
C GLU A 127 5.64 2.43 -23.88
N GLN A 128 5.06 1.42 -23.24
CA GLN A 128 3.62 1.33 -23.04
C GLN A 128 3.13 2.39 -22.04
N ILE A 129 3.89 2.64 -20.96
CA ILE A 129 3.60 3.74 -20.02
C ILE A 129 3.56 5.09 -20.74
N ILE A 130 4.53 5.34 -21.63
CA ILE A 130 4.59 6.57 -22.42
C ILE A 130 3.37 6.69 -23.32
N GLU A 131 2.99 5.63 -24.04
CA GLU A 131 1.81 5.62 -24.90
C GLU A 131 0.52 5.92 -24.13
N GLU A 132 0.32 5.24 -23.00
CA GLU A 132 -0.85 5.46 -22.13
C GLU A 132 -0.87 6.86 -21.53
N ALA A 133 0.28 7.39 -21.10
CA ALA A 133 0.42 8.74 -20.58
C ALA A 133 0.09 9.80 -21.65
N ILE A 134 0.57 9.61 -22.89
CA ILE A 134 0.25 10.47 -24.03
C ILE A 134 -1.26 10.44 -24.30
N ASN A 135 -1.86 9.26 -24.36
CA ASN A 135 -3.31 9.11 -24.61
C ASN A 135 -4.15 9.77 -23.50
N ASN A 136 -3.74 9.65 -22.24
CA ASN A 136 -4.38 10.32 -21.11
C ASN A 136 -4.34 11.86 -21.25
N LEU A 137 -3.17 12.41 -21.62
CA LEU A 137 -3.00 13.86 -21.84
C LEU A 137 -3.79 14.35 -23.05
N LYS A 138 -3.76 13.62 -24.17
CA LYS A 138 -4.53 13.94 -25.39
C LYS A 138 -6.03 13.96 -25.10
N THR A 139 -6.51 13.04 -24.25
CA THR A 139 -7.93 12.98 -23.84
C THR A 139 -8.35 14.22 -23.05
N CYS A 140 -7.47 14.78 -22.20
CA CYS A 140 -7.77 16.04 -21.53
C CYS A 140 -7.73 17.25 -22.50
N GLY A 141 -6.83 17.23 -23.48
CA GLY A 141 -6.72 18.28 -24.50
C GLY A 141 -6.24 19.65 -23.97
N CYS A 142 -5.71 19.70 -22.74
CA CYS A 142 -5.23 20.95 -22.14
C CYS A 142 -3.83 21.34 -22.62
N TRP A 143 -3.03 20.38 -23.10
CA TRP A 143 -1.69 20.59 -23.67
C TRP A 143 -1.74 20.52 -25.19
N LYS A 144 -0.83 21.23 -25.86
CA LYS A 144 -0.63 21.11 -27.31
C LYS A 144 -0.10 19.72 -27.64
N GLU A 145 -0.60 19.12 -28.72
CA GLU A 145 -0.22 17.76 -29.13
C GLU A 145 1.30 17.57 -29.31
N GLU A 146 1.97 18.51 -29.98
CA GLU A 146 3.44 18.52 -30.12
C GLU A 146 4.18 18.54 -28.76
N ALA A 147 3.63 19.25 -27.77
CA ALA A 147 4.21 19.30 -26.43
C ALA A 147 3.98 17.98 -25.69
N ILE A 148 2.81 17.35 -25.83
CA ILE A 148 2.51 16.04 -25.25
C ILE A 148 3.50 15.00 -25.78
N GLU A 149 3.66 14.90 -27.09
CA GLU A 149 4.51 13.87 -27.72
C GLU A 149 6.01 14.07 -27.41
N LYS A 150 6.44 15.32 -27.21
CA LYS A 150 7.83 15.65 -26.89
C LYS A 150 8.17 15.53 -25.41
N GLU A 151 7.30 16.00 -24.52
CA GLU A 151 7.62 16.11 -23.10
C GLU A 151 7.24 14.85 -22.31
N THR A 152 6.17 14.15 -22.68
CA THR A 152 5.74 12.92 -21.96
C THR A 152 6.83 11.85 -21.92
N PRO A 153 7.52 11.50 -23.02
CA PRO A 153 8.59 10.51 -22.98
C PRO A 153 9.74 10.90 -22.04
N LYS A 154 10.07 12.20 -21.96
CA LYS A 154 11.12 12.69 -21.07
C LYS A 154 10.71 12.55 -19.61
N ILE A 155 9.50 13.02 -19.27
CA ILE A 155 8.97 12.96 -17.90
C ILE A 155 8.97 11.51 -17.39
N VAL A 156 8.48 10.57 -18.22
CA VAL A 156 8.45 9.15 -17.83
C VAL A 156 9.86 8.59 -17.67
N ARG A 157 10.79 8.86 -18.59
CA ARG A 157 12.18 8.37 -18.49
C ARG A 157 12.91 8.96 -17.29
N GLU A 158 12.81 10.27 -17.07
CA GLU A 158 13.40 10.96 -15.92
C GLU A 158 12.88 10.40 -14.60
N PHE A 159 11.59 10.05 -14.52
CA PHE A 159 11.02 9.39 -13.35
C PHE A 159 11.71 8.05 -13.05
N PHE A 160 11.90 7.19 -14.06
CA PHE A 160 12.56 5.89 -13.87
C PHE A 160 14.05 6.03 -13.58
N GLU A 161 14.76 6.95 -14.25
CA GLU A 161 16.17 7.25 -13.98
C GLU A 161 16.38 7.75 -12.54
N GLU A 162 15.52 8.67 -12.07
CA GLU A 162 15.55 9.18 -10.70
C GLU A 162 15.23 8.08 -9.68
N ARG A 163 14.26 7.21 -10.00
CA ARG A 163 13.92 6.08 -9.15
C ARG A 163 15.08 5.10 -9.00
N GLU A 164 15.73 4.73 -10.10
CA GLU A 164 16.92 3.87 -10.08
C GLU A 164 18.08 4.52 -9.33
N ARG A 165 18.27 5.83 -9.47
CA ARG A 165 19.28 6.58 -8.71
C ARG A 165 19.02 6.50 -7.22
N ARG A 166 17.79 6.76 -6.76
CA ARG A 166 17.41 6.65 -5.34
C ARG A 166 17.59 5.23 -4.79
N MET A 167 17.25 4.21 -5.57
CA MET A 167 17.45 2.82 -5.18
C MET A 167 18.94 2.48 -5.01
N ARG A 168 19.79 2.95 -5.92
CA ARG A 168 21.25 2.81 -5.82
C ARG A 168 21.82 3.53 -4.61
N GLU A 169 21.45 4.80 -4.39
CA GLU A 169 21.87 5.58 -3.23
C GLU A 169 21.44 4.93 -1.91
N LYS A 170 20.22 4.36 -1.86
CA LYS A 170 19.74 3.63 -0.68
C LYS A 170 20.55 2.35 -0.43
N ALA A 171 20.79 1.56 -1.47
CA ALA A 171 21.58 0.33 -1.37
C ALA A 171 23.03 0.60 -0.96
N GLU A 172 23.62 1.70 -1.45
CA GLU A 172 24.96 2.12 -1.05
C GLU A 172 25.01 2.54 0.42
N LYS A 173 24.07 3.37 0.88
CA LYS A 173 23.97 3.74 2.30
C LYS A 173 23.78 2.54 3.21
N GLU A 174 22.99 1.55 2.78
CA GLU A 174 22.79 0.31 3.52
C GLU A 174 24.06 -0.53 3.59
N ARG A 175 24.81 -0.62 2.49
CA ARG A 175 26.13 -1.27 2.45
C ARG A 175 27.14 -0.57 3.37
N GLU A 176 27.24 0.76 3.29
CA GLU A 176 28.12 1.55 4.16
C GLU A 176 27.76 1.37 5.65
N LEU A 177 26.46 1.34 5.97
CA LEU A 177 26.00 1.09 7.34
C LEU A 177 26.36 -0.33 7.79
N GLN A 178 26.20 -1.32 6.93
CA GLN A 178 26.58 -2.70 7.21
C GLN A 178 28.10 -2.84 7.47
N GLU A 179 28.93 -2.19 6.67
CA GLU A 179 30.38 -2.16 6.88
C GLU A 179 30.75 -1.46 8.21
N LYS A 180 30.06 -0.37 8.57
CA LYS A 180 30.23 0.29 9.88
C LYS A 180 29.84 -0.64 11.03
N ARG A 181 28.72 -1.36 10.92
CA ARG A 181 28.28 -2.36 11.91
C ARG A 181 29.33 -3.45 12.11
N GLU A 182 29.83 -4.03 11.03
CA GLU A 182 30.86 -5.07 11.09
C GLU A 182 32.17 -4.57 11.71
N LYS A 183 32.60 -3.36 11.36
CA LYS A 183 33.80 -2.74 11.94
C LYS A 183 33.62 -2.48 13.44
N ALA A 184 32.48 -1.91 13.83
CA ALA A 184 32.17 -1.63 15.23
C ALA A 184 32.10 -2.91 16.08
N LEU A 185 31.53 -4.00 15.55
CA LEU A 185 31.52 -5.30 16.23
C LEU A 185 32.93 -5.86 16.45
N LYS A 186 33.81 -5.76 15.44
CA LYS A 186 35.22 -6.18 15.57
C LYS A 186 35.95 -5.34 16.61
N GLU A 187 35.75 -4.02 16.60
CA GLU A 187 36.38 -3.09 17.54
C GLU A 187 35.86 -3.27 18.97
N ALA A 188 34.55 -3.46 19.16
CA ALA A 188 33.96 -3.69 20.47
C ALA A 188 34.47 -4.99 21.10
N LYS A 189 34.59 -6.05 20.29
CA LYS A 189 35.14 -7.34 20.73
C LYS A 189 36.63 -7.25 21.07
N ALA A 190 37.41 -6.47 20.32
CA ALA A 190 38.84 -6.29 20.55
C ALA A 190 39.14 -5.39 21.76
N SER A 191 38.38 -4.31 21.94
CA SER A 191 38.59 -3.32 23.00
C SER A 191 37.94 -3.70 24.33
N GLY A 192 36.96 -4.62 24.31
CA GLY A 192 36.14 -4.93 25.47
C GLY A 192 35.18 -3.80 25.87
N LYS A 193 34.98 -2.80 24.99
CA LYS A 193 34.11 -1.64 25.21
C LYS A 193 33.03 -1.55 24.14
N GLU A 194 31.94 -0.86 24.45
CA GLU A 194 30.91 -0.55 23.48
C GLU A 194 31.43 0.45 22.43
N VAL A 195 31.02 0.29 21.18
CA VAL A 195 31.39 1.16 20.07
C VAL A 195 30.13 1.68 19.39
N ALA A 196 29.98 2.99 19.30
CA ALA A 196 28.84 3.61 18.63
C ALA A 196 28.92 3.45 17.11
N ILE A 197 27.80 3.13 16.48
CA ILE A 197 27.67 2.89 15.04
C ILE A 197 27.03 4.11 14.36
N ALA A 198 25.81 4.46 14.77
CA ALA A 198 25.04 5.55 14.18
C ALA A 198 23.96 6.04 15.15
N CYS A 199 23.58 7.32 15.04
CA CYS A 199 22.37 7.84 15.67
C CYS A 199 21.17 7.45 14.80
N VAL A 200 20.22 6.71 15.36
CA VAL A 200 19.04 6.17 14.65
C VAL A 200 17.76 6.94 14.95
N GLY A 201 17.81 7.87 15.88
CA GLY A 201 16.69 8.72 16.23
C GLY A 201 16.96 9.57 17.46
N GLY A 202 15.93 10.25 17.92
CA GLY A 202 15.92 10.94 19.19
C GLY A 202 14.54 11.48 19.50
N TYR A 203 14.34 11.90 20.74
CA TYR A 203 13.11 12.50 21.22
C TYR A 203 13.41 13.58 22.24
N ASP A 204 12.44 14.46 22.47
CA ASP A 204 12.50 15.41 23.57
C ASP A 204 12.25 14.67 24.88
N GLY A 205 13.31 14.52 25.67
CA GLY A 205 13.27 13.81 26.94
C GLY A 205 12.49 14.56 28.01
N ASP A 206 12.30 15.88 27.87
CA ASP A 206 11.51 16.66 28.82
C ASP A 206 10.01 16.48 28.56
N GLU A 207 9.60 16.21 27.31
CA GLU A 207 8.23 15.83 26.97
C GLU A 207 7.91 14.40 27.42
N GLU A 208 8.80 13.45 27.14
CA GLU A 208 8.58 12.03 27.46
C GLU A 208 8.73 11.73 28.96
N TYR A 209 9.63 12.45 29.65
CA TYR A 209 9.88 12.32 31.09
C TYR A 209 9.86 13.68 31.80
N PRO A 210 8.68 14.28 32.00
CA PRO A 210 8.55 15.59 32.61
C PRO A 210 9.24 15.69 33.98
N GLY A 211 10.07 16.73 34.15
CA GLY A 211 10.76 17.04 35.41
C GLY A 211 12.12 16.35 35.58
N ARG A 212 12.67 15.70 34.54
CA ARG A 212 14.00 15.09 34.57
C ARG A 212 15.12 15.91 33.90
N GLU A 213 14.80 17.06 33.29
CA GLU A 213 15.75 17.94 32.57
C GLU A 213 16.71 17.13 31.68
N LEU A 214 16.15 16.27 30.83
CA LEU A 214 16.89 15.39 29.93
C LEU A 214 17.25 16.06 28.61
N GLY A 215 16.59 17.16 28.26
CA GLY A 215 16.74 17.82 26.97
C GLY A 215 16.52 16.84 25.81
N TRP A 216 17.31 16.95 24.75
CA TRP A 216 17.23 16.01 23.62
C TRP A 216 17.91 14.68 23.93
N VAL A 217 17.17 13.57 23.82
CA VAL A 217 17.72 12.22 24.00
C VAL A 217 18.01 11.61 22.64
N ALA A 218 19.29 11.34 22.36
CA ALA A 218 19.70 10.64 21.14
C ALA A 218 19.65 9.12 21.34
N ILE A 219 19.09 8.39 20.38
CA ILE A 219 19.09 6.93 20.34
C ILE A 219 20.22 6.49 19.42
N TRP A 220 21.22 5.85 20.00
CA TRP A 220 22.39 5.34 19.30
C TRP A 220 22.29 3.84 19.08
N GLU A 221 22.62 3.40 17.88
CA GLU A 221 22.96 2.01 17.63
C GLU A 221 24.41 1.78 18.08
N VAL A 222 24.64 0.81 18.97
CA VAL A 222 25.94 0.50 19.56
C VAL A 222 26.26 -0.98 19.42
N ALA A 223 27.52 -1.29 19.06
CA ALA A 223 28.07 -2.63 19.09
C ALA A 223 28.60 -2.94 20.49
N THR A 224 28.22 -4.08 21.04
CA THR A 224 28.65 -4.53 22.38
C THR A 224 29.77 -5.59 22.28
N PRO A 225 30.63 -5.72 23.31
CA PRO A 225 31.73 -6.67 23.30
C PRO A 225 31.33 -8.15 23.18
N ASP A 226 30.09 -8.49 23.56
CA ASP A 226 29.51 -9.84 23.42
C ASP A 226 29.03 -10.14 21.98
N GLY A 227 29.24 -9.21 21.03
CA GLY A 227 28.98 -9.40 19.61
C GLY A 227 27.55 -9.09 19.19
N ARG A 228 26.83 -8.27 19.97
CA ARG A 228 25.47 -7.83 19.65
C ARG A 228 25.46 -6.38 19.22
N ILE A 229 24.37 -5.99 18.56
CA ILE A 229 24.05 -4.60 18.27
C ILE A 229 22.78 -4.28 19.04
N ILE A 230 22.82 -3.24 19.86
CA ILE A 230 21.67 -2.77 20.66
C ILE A 230 21.46 -1.28 20.43
N THR A 231 20.28 -0.78 20.77
CA THR A 231 20.00 0.65 20.83
C THR A 231 20.20 1.16 22.26
N LYS A 232 20.83 2.33 22.40
CA LYS A 232 21.10 2.96 23.69
C LYS A 232 20.77 4.45 23.66
N GLU A 233 20.07 4.91 24.67
CA GLU A 233 19.73 6.32 24.86
C GLU A 233 20.93 7.08 25.46
N SER A 234 21.19 8.26 24.94
CA SER A 234 22.20 9.19 25.44
C SER A 234 21.57 10.58 25.53
N PRO A 235 21.17 11.02 26.74
CA PRO A 235 20.68 12.38 26.97
C PRO A 235 21.78 13.40 26.64
N SER A 236 21.40 14.52 26.03
CA SER A 236 22.27 15.70 25.93
C SER A 236 22.05 16.58 27.16
N TYR A 237 22.96 16.52 28.13
CA TYR A 237 23.01 17.46 29.25
C TYR A 237 23.75 18.74 28.86
#